data_AF-A0A2K9ITM4-F1
#
_entry.id   AF-A0A2K9ITM4-F1
#
_cell.length_a   1.000
_cell.length_b   1.000
_cell.length_c   1.000
_cell.angle_alpha   90.00
_cell.angle_beta   90.00
_cell.angle_gamma   90.00
#
_symmetry.space_group_name_H-M   'P 1'
#
loop_
_entity.id
_entity.type
_entity.pdbx_description
1 polymer ?
#
loop_
_entity_poly.entity_id
_entity_poly.type
_entity_poly.pdbx_seq_one_letter_code
_entity_poly.pdbx_strand_id
1 'polypeptide(L)' 'MNFKEWLMHFRNVDRPIGDLAIDVENDKCFPDTNDEDEIREHLESHNAMDAALDTFEYVYSFYKEDTKP' A
#
# COMPACT_ATOMS: atom_id res chain seq x y z
N MET A 1 4.48 6.90 11.73
CA MET A 1 3.46 6.25 10.91
C MET A 1 4.16 5.63 9.74
N ASN A 2 4.00 4.33 9.51
CA ASN A 2 4.49 3.68 8.30
C ASN A 2 3.40 3.61 7.22
N PHE A 3 3.77 3.18 6.01
CA PHE A 3 2.84 3.09 4.89
C PHE A 3 1.61 2.26 5.22
N LYS A 4 1.79 1.10 5.87
CA LYS A 4 0.70 0.21 6.29
C LYS A 4 -0.27 0.93 7.22
N GLU A 5 0.25 1.55 8.29
CA GLU A 5 -0.55 2.30 9.25
C GLU A 5 -1.33 3.45 8.58
N TRP A 6 -0.67 4.19 7.69
CA TRP A 6 -1.30 5.28 6.94
C TRP A 6 -2.41 4.76 6.01
N LEU A 7 -2.15 3.65 5.31
CA LEU A 7 -3.08 3.04 4.38
C LEU A 7 -4.37 2.56 5.07
N MET A 8 -4.29 2.13 6.34
CA MET A 8 -5.46 1.69 7.11
C MET A 8 -6.53 2.78 7.30
N HIS A 9 -6.17 4.07 7.16
CA HIS A 9 -7.16 5.15 7.20
C HIS A 9 -8.17 5.07 6.03
N PHE A 10 -7.83 4.36 4.95
CA PHE A 10 -8.63 4.27 3.73
C PHE A 10 -9.40 2.95 3.60
N ARG A 11 -9.29 2.01 4.56
CA ARG A 11 -9.92 0.67 4.46
C ARG A 11 -11.43 0.63 4.23
N ASN A 12 -12.14 1.72 4.53
CA ASN A 12 -13.59 1.84 4.34
C ASN A 12 -13.97 2.70 3.12
N VAL A 13 -13.00 3.04 2.28
CA VAL A 13 -13.21 3.86 1.08
C VAL A 13 -13.55 2.96 -0.09
N ASP A 14 -14.68 3.19 -0.75
CA ASP A 14 -15.12 2.48 -1.96
C ASP A 14 -14.36 3.01 -3.21
N ARG A 15 -13.05 2.78 -3.25
CA ARG A 15 -12.08 3.19 -4.29
C ARG A 15 -10.87 2.23 -4.26
N PRO A 16 -10.02 2.22 -5.31
CA PRO A 16 -8.84 1.33 -5.36
C PRO A 16 -7.90 1.41 -4.15
N ILE A 17 -7.75 2.59 -3.53
CA ILE A 17 -6.96 2.74 -2.30
C ILE A 17 -7.55 1.96 -1.11
N GLY A 18 -8.88 1.84 -1.03
CA GLY A 18 -9.55 1.04 -0.01
C GLY A 18 -9.45 -0.44 -0.30
N ASP A 19 -9.53 -0.86 -1.56
CA ASP A 19 -9.28 -2.24 -1.98
C ASP A 19 -7.85 -2.65 -1.59
N LEU A 20 -6.85 -1.82 -1.93
CA LEU A 20 -5.45 -2.04 -1.54
C LEU A 20 -5.29 -2.11 -0.01
N ALA A 21 -6.00 -1.25 0.74
CA ALA A 21 -5.97 -1.27 2.19
C ALA A 21 -6.52 -2.58 2.78
N ILE A 22 -7.62 -3.11 2.23
CA ILE A 22 -8.20 -4.38 2.65
C ILE A 22 -7.26 -5.54 2.30
N ASP A 23 -6.64 -5.52 1.11
CA ASP A 23 -5.68 -6.55 0.69
C ASP A 23 -4.46 -6.58 1.63
N VAL A 24 -3.89 -5.42 1.95
CA VAL A 24 -2.78 -5.26 2.89
C VAL A 24 -3.16 -5.61 4.34
N GLU A 25 -4.38 -5.32 4.77
CA GLU A 25 -4.88 -5.70 6.11
C GLU A 25 -4.98 -7.22 6.25
N ASN A 26 -5.39 -7.92 5.18
CA ASN A 26 -5.52 -9.38 5.15
C ASN A 26 -4.18 -10.10 4.95
N ASP A 27 -3.16 -9.42 4.42
CA ASP A 27 -1.81 -9.95 4.27
C ASP A 27 -1.02 -9.90 5.59
N LYS A 28 -0.93 -11.07 6.23
CA LYS A 28 -0.21 -11.26 7.50
C LYS A 28 1.31 -11.16 7.35
N CYS A 29 1.82 -11.30 6.14
CA CYS A 29 3.25 -11.24 5.83
C CYS A 29 3.66 -9.89 5.23
N PHE A 30 2.72 -8.95 5.08
CA PHE A 30 3.01 -7.63 4.53
C PHE A 30 4.11 -6.93 5.35
N PRO A 31 5.15 -6.38 4.69
CA PRO A 31 6.32 -5.85 5.37
C PRO A 31 5.97 -4.62 6.21
N ASP A 32 6.56 -4.55 7.40
CA ASP A 32 6.41 -3.44 8.34
C ASP A 32 7.50 -2.38 8.08
N THR A 33 7.49 -1.81 6.87
CA THR A 33 8.54 -0.95 6.33
C THR A 33 7.98 0.32 5.70
N ASN A 34 8.88 1.27 5.43
CA ASN A 34 8.64 2.49 4.65
C ASN A 34 9.52 2.54 3.40
N ASP A 35 10.15 1.42 3.06
CA ASP A 35 10.90 1.29 1.83
C ASP A 35 9.94 0.95 0.68
N GLU A 36 9.89 1.84 -0.32
CA GLU A 36 9.00 1.70 -1.46
C GLU A 36 9.34 0.46 -2.30
N ASP A 37 10.63 0.16 -2.44
CA ASP A 37 11.12 -0.95 -3.24
C ASP A 37 10.86 -2.28 -2.53
N GLU A 38 11.02 -2.34 -1.22
CA GLU A 38 10.69 -3.52 -0.41
C GLU A 38 9.18 -3.84 -0.48
N ILE A 39 8.32 -2.83 -0.40
CA ILE A 39 6.86 -3.02 -0.52
C ILE A 39 6.50 -3.46 -1.95
N ARG A 40 7.10 -2.84 -2.97
CA ARG A 40 6.87 -3.22 -4.38
C ARG A 40 7.28 -4.67 -4.64
N GLU A 41 8.47 -5.06 -4.21
CA GLU A 41 8.98 -6.43 -4.36
C GLU A 41 8.07 -7.45 -3.64
N HIS A 42 7.55 -7.08 -2.47
CA HIS A 42 6.57 -7.90 -1.75
C HIS A 42 5.29 -8.10 -2.57
N LEU A 43 4.72 -7.03 -3.14
CA LEU A 43 3.52 -7.11 -3.97
C LEU A 43 3.75 -7.95 -5.23
N GLU A 44 4.86 -7.73 -5.93
CA GLU A 44 5.23 -8.50 -7.13
C GLU A 44 5.43 -9.99 -6.82
N SER A 45 6.15 -10.32 -5.74
CA SER A 45 6.40 -11.71 -5.33
C SER A 45 5.14 -12.48 -4.93
N HIS A 46 4.07 -11.76 -4.54
CA HIS A 46 2.76 -12.34 -4.24
C HIS A 46 1.79 -12.34 -5.43
N ASN A 47 2.30 -12.13 -6.66
CA ASN A 47 1.52 -12.07 -7.90
C ASN A 47 0.41 -11.00 -7.87
N ALA A 48 0.71 -9.82 -7.29
CA ALA A 48 -0.17 -8.68 -7.45
C ALA A 48 -0.41 -8.41 -8.94
N MET A 49 -1.67 -8.17 -9.30
CA MET A 49 -2.02 -7.79 -10.67
C MET A 49 -1.47 -6.39 -11.00
N ASP A 50 -1.21 -6.12 -12.28
CA ASP A 50 -0.69 -4.82 -12.74
C ASP A 50 -1.50 -3.63 -12.18
N ALA A 51 -2.83 -3.74 -12.14
CA ALA A 51 -3.69 -2.69 -11.59
C ALA A 51 -3.47 -2.41 -10.09
N ALA A 52 -3.09 -3.42 -9.31
CA ALA A 52 -2.76 -3.28 -7.89
C ALA A 52 -1.39 -2.60 -7.72
N LEU A 53 -0.42 -2.92 -8.59
CA LEU A 53 0.89 -2.24 -8.64
C LEU A 53 0.73 -0.78 -9.05
N ASP A 54 -0.05 -0.49 -10.09
CA ASP A 54 -0.36 0.89 -10.52
C ASP A 54 -1.04 1.68 -9.39
N THR A 55 -1.99 1.04 -8.70
CA THR A 55 -2.67 1.64 -7.54
C THR A 55 -1.66 1.90 -6.43
N PHE A 56 -0.78 0.94 -6.13
CA PHE A 56 0.27 1.10 -5.13
C PHE A 56 1.18 2.29 -5.45
N GLU A 57 1.72 2.40 -6.67
CA GLU A 57 2.61 3.52 -7.04
C GLU A 57 1.93 4.88 -6.85
N TYR A 58 0.66 4.98 -7.26
CA TYR A 58 -0.12 6.20 -7.09
C TYR A 58 -0.39 6.51 -5.61
N VAL A 59 -0.83 5.51 -4.84
CA VAL A 59 -1.15 5.64 -3.41
C VAL A 59 0.10 5.97 -2.59
N TYR A 60 1.24 5.35 -2.91
CA TYR A 60 2.51 5.60 -2.25
C TYR A 60 3.03 7.03 -2.50
N SER A 61 2.73 7.60 -3.67
CA SER A 61 3.04 9.01 -3.94
C SER A 61 2.30 9.95 -2.97
N PHE A 62 1.03 9.68 -2.65
CA PHE A 62 0.29 10.46 -1.66
C PHE A 62 0.83 10.29 -0.26
N TYR A 63 1.17 9.06 0.12
CA TYR A 63 1.82 8.80 1.40
C TYR A 63 3.08 9.66 1.55
N LYS A 64 3.96 9.64 0.55
CA LYS A 64 5.19 10.45 0.54
C LYS A 64 4.91 11.95 0.70
N GLU A 65 3.88 12.47 0.05
CA GLU A 65 3.48 13.89 0.17
C GLU A 65 2.89 14.22 1.55
N ASP A 66 2.02 13.37 2.08
CA ASP A 66 1.34 13.56 3.37
C ASP A 66 2.31 13.46 4.55
N THR A 67 3.38 12.65 4.41
CA THR A 67 4.41 12.48 5.44
C THR A 67 5.65 13.35 5.25
N LYS A 68 5.62 14.34 4.34
CA LYS A 68 6.71 15.32 4.27
C LYS A 68 6.79 16.11 5.59
N PRO A 69 8.00 16.39 6.10
CA PRO A 69 8.18 17.22 7.28
C PRO A 69 7.75 18.68 7.07
#